data_AF-A0A967WYQ5-F1
#
_entry.id   AF-A0A967WYQ5-F1
#
_cell.length_a   1.000
_cell.length_b   1.000
_cell.length_c   1.000
_cell.angle_alpha   90.00
_cell.angle_beta   90.00
_cell.angle_gamma   90.00
#
_symmetry.space_group_name_H-M   'P 1'
#
loop_
_entity.id
_entity.type
_entity.pdbx_description
1 polymer ?
#
loop_
_entity_poly.entity_id
_entity_poly.type
_entity_poly.pdbx_seq_one_letter_code
_entity_poly.pdbx_strand_id
1 'polypeptide(L)' 'RLRIRPKGGSGGHKGLRSIIELLDSQDFSRLRVGIDRPTGTLDPAEYVLQPFDEEDAALATDALERAAQAIETWL' A
#
# COMPACT_ATOMS: atom_id res chain seq x y z
N ARG A 1 2.50 8.63 -0.52
CA ARG A 1 3.37 8.50 -1.74
C ARG A 1 2.96 7.29 -2.59
N LEU A 2 2.78 7.45 -3.90
CA LEU A 2 2.49 6.35 -4.85
C LEU A 2 3.76 5.76 -5.48
N ARG A 3 3.82 4.44 -5.66
CA ARG A 3 4.91 3.74 -6.37
C ARG A 3 4.41 2.49 -7.09
N ILE A 4 4.60 2.41 -8.41
CA ILE A 4 4.44 1.15 -9.16
C ILE A 4 5.74 0.33 -9.04
N ARG A 5 5.60 -0.99 -8.89
CA ARG A 5 6.71 -1.95 -8.85
C ARG A 5 6.41 -3.13 -9.76
N PRO A 6 7.31 -3.51 -10.69
CA PRO A 6 7.08 -4.66 -11.55
C PRO A 6 7.25 -6.00 -10.82
N LYS A 7 8.10 -6.05 -9.79
CA LYS A 7 8.41 -7.27 -9.00
C LYS A 7 9.07 -6.98 -7.65
N GLY A 8 9.27 -8.00 -6.82
CA GLY A 8 10.00 -7.98 -5.52
C GLY A 8 9.18 -8.31 -4.27
N GLY A 9 9.79 -8.29 -3.08
CA GLY A 9 9.20 -8.79 -1.83
C GLY A 9 8.06 -7.97 -1.20
N SER A 10 7.52 -8.51 -0.11
CA SER A 10 6.31 -8.01 0.59
C SER A 10 6.49 -6.68 1.30
N GLY A 11 7.72 -6.33 1.71
CA GLY A 11 8.00 -5.11 2.46
C GLY A 11 7.29 -5.01 3.81
N GLY A 12 7.01 -6.16 4.45
CA GLY A 12 6.33 -6.24 5.75
C GLY A 12 4.80 -6.38 5.67
N HIS A 13 4.20 -6.23 4.49
CA HIS A 13 2.75 -6.36 4.32
C HIS A 13 2.31 -7.84 4.34
N LYS A 14 1.48 -8.22 5.32
CA LYS A 14 1.04 -9.62 5.53
C LYS A 14 0.22 -10.18 4.36
N GLY A 15 -0.72 -9.40 3.81
CA GLY A 15 -1.50 -9.81 2.62
C GLY A 15 -0.63 -10.08 1.39
N LEU A 16 0.26 -9.15 1.03
CA LEU A 16 1.23 -9.35 -0.06
C LEU A 16 2.17 -10.55 0.18
N ARG A 17 2.56 -10.82 1.44
CA ARG A 17 3.31 -12.04 1.77
C ARG A 17 2.50 -13.30 1.45
N SER A 18 1.22 -13.35 1.85
CA SER A 18 0.33 -14.47 1.55
C SER A 18 0.15 -14.68 0.03
N ILE A 19 0.03 -13.61 -0.76
CA ILE A 19 -0.04 -13.71 -2.23
C ILE A 19 1.25 -14.30 -2.80
N ILE A 20 2.41 -13.83 -2.35
CA ILE A 20 3.72 -14.36 -2.78
C ILE A 20 3.83 -15.85 -2.45
N GLU A 21 3.42 -16.26 -1.24
CA GLU A 21 3.44 -17.67 -0.80
C GLU A 21 2.51 -18.54 -1.65
N LEU A 22 1.31 -18.06 -1.98
CA LEU A 22 0.33 -18.79 -2.79
C LEU A 22 0.75 -18.92 -4.27
N LEU A 23 1.42 -17.90 -4.81
CA LEU A 23 1.88 -17.89 -6.20
C LEU A 23 3.27 -18.50 -6.37
N ASP A 24 3.99 -18.78 -5.27
CA ASP A 24 5.42 -19.12 -5.23
C ASP A 24 6.27 -18.18 -6.12
N SER A 25 5.91 -16.90 -6.13
CA SER A 25 6.50 -15.92 -7.03
C SER A 25 6.40 -14.50 -6.49
N GLN A 26 7.40 -13.68 -6.83
CA GLN A 26 7.41 -12.24 -6.60
C GLN A 26 7.32 -11.44 -7.90
N ASP A 27 7.15 -12.14 -9.04
CA ASP A 27 7.20 -11.59 -10.39
C ASP A 27 5.81 -11.14 -10.86
N PHE A 28 5.21 -10.26 -10.06
CA PHE A 28 3.96 -9.61 -10.39
C PHE A 28 4.00 -8.14 -10.03
N SER A 29 3.39 -7.36 -10.91
CA SER A 29 3.28 -5.90 -10.77
C SER A 29 2.35 -5.55 -9.62
N ARG A 30 2.66 -4.45 -8.92
CA ARG A 30 1.75 -3.86 -7.93
C ARG A 30 1.92 -2.36 -7.82
N LEU A 31 0.84 -1.70 -7.46
CA LEU A 31 0.83 -0.32 -7.02
C LEU A 31 0.92 -0.29 -5.48
N ARG A 32 1.81 0.55 -4.95
CA ARG A 32 1.92 0.84 -3.51
C ARG A 32 1.39 2.24 -3.23
N VAL A 33 0.45 2.32 -2.30
CA VAL A 33 -0.04 3.57 -1.69
C VAL A 33 0.55 3.66 -0.29
N GLY A 34 1.42 4.64 -0.05
CA GLY A 34 2.01 4.85 1.27
C GLY A 34 1.07 5.61 2.21
N ILE A 35 0.89 5.09 3.42
CA ILE A 35 0.06 5.60 4.54
C ILE A 35 0.93 6.10 5.71
N ASP A 36 2.17 6.45 5.41
CA ASP A 36 3.22 6.75 6.38
C ASP A 36 3.47 5.65 7.42
N ARG A 37 4.11 6.01 8.53
CA ARG A 37 4.43 5.11 9.63
C ARG A 37 3.91 5.73 10.92
N PRO A 38 3.41 4.91 11.86
CA PRO A 38 3.05 5.43 13.17
C PRO A 38 4.27 6.11 13.81
N THR A 39 4.05 7.30 14.37
CA THR A 39 5.07 7.98 15.17
C THR A 39 5.12 7.38 16.58
N GLY A 40 6.32 7.22 17.14
CA GLY A 40 6.50 6.73 18.50
C GLY A 40 6.44 5.21 18.61
N THR A 41 5.76 4.71 19.65
CA THR A 41 5.76 3.28 20.04
C THR A 41 4.51 2.51 19.63
N LEU A 42 3.61 3.11 18.84
CA LEU A 42 2.38 2.46 18.39
C LEU A 42 2.72 1.26 17.48
N ASP A 43 2.10 0.11 17.76
CA ASP A 43 2.28 -1.09 16.94
C ASP A 43 1.77 -0.81 15.51
N PRO A 44 2.58 -1.04 14.46
CA PRO A 44 2.11 -0.92 13.08
C PRO A 44 0.84 -1.72 12.78
N ALA A 45 0.59 -2.85 13.46
CA ALA A 45 -0.63 -3.63 13.29
C ALA A 45 -1.87 -2.91 13.85
N GLU A 46 -1.71 -2.11 14.91
CA GLU A 46 -2.80 -1.30 15.46
C GLU A 46 -3.06 -0.09 14.56
N TYR A 47 -1.99 0.59 14.12
CA TYR A 47 -2.08 1.75 13.23
C TYR A 47 -2.88 1.47 11.94
N VAL A 48 -2.63 0.33 11.29
CA VAL A 48 -3.34 -0.01 10.03
C VAL A 48 -4.82 -0.37 10.21
N LEU A 49 -5.29 -0.52 11.45
CA LEU A 49 -6.69 -0.80 11.78
C LEU A 49 -7.45 0.45 12.23
N GLN A 50 -6.75 1.56 12.42
CA GLN A 50 -7.36 2.83 12.82
C GLN A 50 -8.00 3.53 11.60
N PRO A 51 -9.07 4.31 11.80
CA PRO A 51 -9.57 5.19 10.76
C PRO A 51 -8.55 6.30 10.47
N PHE A 52 -8.60 6.85 9.26
CA PHE A 52 -7.91 8.10 8.96
C PHE A 52 -8.53 9.26 9.74
N ASP A 53 -7.70 10.20 10.17
CA ASP A 53 -8.19 11.50 10.63
C ASP A 53 -8.63 12.38 9.45
N GLU A 54 -9.12 13.58 9.72
CA GLU A 54 -9.68 14.46 8.68
C GLU A 54 -8.63 14.89 7.63
N GLU A 55 -7.39 15.13 8.08
CA GLU A 55 -6.29 15.55 7.19
C GLU A 55 -5.85 14.37 6.31
N ASP A 56 -5.61 13.21 6.93
CA ASP A 56 -5.21 12.00 6.24
C ASP A 56 -6.31 11.47 5.32
N ALA A 57 -7.59 11.65 5.67
CA ALA A 57 -8.71 11.23 4.82
C ALA A 57 -8.71 12.02 3.50
N ALA A 58 -8.51 13.33 3.56
CA ALA A 58 -8.41 14.17 2.35
C ALA A 58 -7.21 13.75 1.48
N LEU A 59 -6.06 13.48 2.10
CA LEU A 59 -4.88 12.97 1.41
C LEU A 59 -5.09 11.57 0.81
N ALA A 60 -5.82 10.70 1.51
CA ALA A 60 -6.17 9.38 1.03
C ALA A 60 -7.07 9.46 -0.20
N THR A 61 -8.05 10.37 -0.22
CA THR A 61 -8.91 10.60 -1.40
C THR A 61 -8.09 11.03 -2.62
N ASP A 62 -7.20 12.01 -2.52
CA ASP A 62 -6.31 12.40 -3.64
C ASP A 62 -5.42 11.23 -4.09
N ALA A 63 -4.87 10.49 -3.12
CA ALA A 63 -4.02 9.34 -3.42
C ALA A 63 -4.79 8.23 -4.17
N LEU A 64 -6.07 8.02 -3.87
CA LEU A 64 -6.93 7.04 -4.54
C LEU A 64 -7.24 7.45 -5.98
N GLU A 65 -7.57 8.72 -6.22
CA GLU A 65 -7.81 9.22 -7.59
C GLU A 65 -6.58 9.03 -8.47
N ARG A 66 -5.40 9.41 -7.97
CA ARG A 66 -4.14 9.24 -8.67
C ARG A 66 -3.75 7.77 -8.83
N ALA A 67 -4.10 6.92 -7.86
CA ALA A 67 -3.89 5.49 -7.95
C ALA A 67 -4.73 4.86 -9.08
N ALA A 68 -5.99 5.27 -9.22
CA ALA A 68 -6.87 4.81 -10.30
C ALA A 68 -6.30 5.20 -11.67
N GLN A 69 -5.94 6.47 -11.86
CA GLN A 69 -5.31 6.95 -13.10
C GLN A 69 -4.01 6.21 -13.44
N ALA A 70 -3.20 5.91 -12.42
CA ALA A 70 -1.95 5.18 -12.59
C ALA A 70 -2.19 3.72 -13.04
N ILE A 71 -3.28 3.09 -12.59
CA ILE A 71 -3.68 1.75 -13.03
C ILE A 71 -4.18 1.80 -14.48
N GLU A 72 -5.02 2.79 -14.83
CA GLU A 72 -5.54 2.95 -16.19
C GLU A 72 -4.43 3.20 -17.22
N THR A 73 -3.39 3.96 -16.86
CA THR A 73 -2.24 4.24 -17.74
C THR A 73 -1.29 3.06 -17.88
N TRP A 74 -1.34 2.10 -16.94
CA TRP A 74 -0.46 0.93 -16.93
C TRP A 74 -0.96 -0.20 -17.83
N LEU A 75 -2.26 -0.23 -18.14
CA LEU A 75 -2.91 -1.25 -18.98
C LEU A 75 -2.33 -1.32 -20.40
#